data_AF-Q3BK19-F1
#
_entry.id   AF-Q3BK19-F1
#
_cell.length_a   1.000
_cell.length_b   1.000
_cell.length_c   1.000
_cell.angle_alpha   90.00
_cell.angle_beta   90.00
_cell.angle_gamma   90.00
#
_symmetry.space_group_name_H-M   'P 1'
#
loop_
_entity.id
_entity.type
_entity.pdbx_description
1 polymer ?
#
loop_
_entity_poly.entity_id
_entity_poly.type
_entity_poly.pdbx_seq_one_letter_code
_entity_poly.pdbx_strand_id
1 'polypeptide(L)'
;DTYGEREDAESLQDLKTQSLHIVFPTGKEFHFILDVSVGTTVSLELSNIKCVLDDNGCPYFENVLSKLQKNSRLSNLTLNNIEITWNSFFTILQLVWRTNIEYFSISNVKLQGYLD
;
A
#
# COMPACT_ATOMS: atom_id res chain seq x y z
N ASP A 1 6.55 23.81 -11.78
CA ASP A 1 5.85 22.61 -11.32
C ASP A 1 6.46 22.09 -10.03
N THR A 2 5.71 22.19 -8.92
CA THR A 2 6.06 21.70 -7.58
C THR A 2 5.54 20.26 -7.35
N TYR A 3 5.24 19.53 -8.43
CA TYR A 3 4.63 18.20 -8.38
C TYR A 3 5.64 17.15 -7.87
N GLY A 4 5.49 16.75 -6.60
CA GLY A 4 6.38 15.82 -5.90
C GLY A 4 7.31 16.48 -4.88
N GLU A 5 7.10 17.76 -4.54
CA GLU A 5 7.68 18.32 -3.31
C GLU A 5 7.13 17.60 -2.07
N ARG A 6 7.87 17.68 -0.96
CA ARG A 6 7.48 17.05 0.31
C ARG A 6 6.13 17.62 0.76
N GLU A 7 5.08 16.82 0.69
CA GLU A 7 3.78 17.20 1.23
C GLU A 7 3.89 17.40 2.75
N ASP A 8 3.13 18.37 3.26
CA ASP A 8 3.08 18.65 4.68
C ASP A 8 2.54 17.41 5.41
N ALA A 9 3.20 16.99 6.49
CA ALA A 9 2.86 15.75 7.20
C ALA A 9 1.46 15.79 7.85
N GLU A 10 0.85 16.98 7.90
CA GLU A 10 -0.52 17.23 8.38
C GLU A 10 -1.58 17.22 7.27
N SER A 11 -1.20 17.06 6.02
CA SER A 11 -2.14 16.92 4.91
C SER A 11 -2.89 15.58 5.01
N LEU A 12 -4.22 15.58 4.86
CA LEU A 12 -5.11 14.40 4.85
C LEU A 12 -5.25 13.64 6.19
N GLN A 13 -5.12 14.32 7.34
CA GLN A 13 -5.27 13.71 8.67
C GLN A 13 -6.69 13.34 9.13
N ASP A 14 -7.75 13.69 8.38
CA ASP A 14 -9.14 13.41 8.77
C ASP A 14 -9.99 12.85 7.62
N LEU A 15 -9.40 11.94 6.84
CA LEU A 15 -10.09 11.39 5.67
C LEU A 15 -11.20 10.41 6.08
N LYS A 16 -12.43 10.92 6.23
CA LYS A 16 -13.65 10.15 6.49
C LYS A 16 -14.34 9.76 5.21
N THR A 17 -13.92 8.64 4.63
CA THR A 17 -14.55 8.07 3.43
C THR A 17 -14.93 6.61 3.66
N GLN A 18 -15.91 6.10 2.91
CA GLN A 18 -16.20 4.66 2.89
C GLN A 18 -15.16 3.91 2.07
N SER A 19 -14.75 4.49 0.96
CA SER A 19 -13.78 3.92 0.02
C SER A 19 -12.71 4.95 -0.32
N LEU A 20 -11.45 4.54 -0.26
CA LEU A 20 -10.30 5.36 -0.62
C LEU A 20 -9.52 4.64 -1.72
N HIS A 21 -9.28 5.31 -2.83
CA HIS A 21 -8.42 4.82 -3.90
C HIS A 21 -7.23 5.76 -4.06
N ILE A 22 -6.03 5.24 -3.88
CA ILE A 22 -4.78 5.99 -4.03
C ILE A 22 -4.04 5.44 -5.25
N VAL A 23 -3.82 6.31 -6.24
CA VAL A 23 -3.13 5.98 -7.49
C VAL A 23 -1.78 6.69 -7.52
N PHE A 24 -0.70 5.92 -7.54
CA PHE A 24 0.65 6.47 -7.57
C PHE A 24 1.07 6.85 -9.01
N PRO A 25 1.89 7.91 -9.18
CA PRO A 25 2.42 8.28 -10.48
C PRO A 25 3.29 7.15 -11.05
N THR A 26 3.04 6.76 -12.29
CA THR A 26 3.84 5.73 -12.96
C THR A 26 5.25 6.25 -13.28
N GLY A 27 6.27 5.40 -13.08
CA GLY A 27 7.66 5.75 -13.38
C GLY A 27 8.39 6.54 -12.27
N LYS A 28 7.75 6.80 -11.14
CA LYS A 28 8.40 7.28 -9.92
C LYS A 28 8.51 6.16 -8.88
N GLU A 29 9.48 6.26 -7.99
CA GLU A 29 9.60 5.35 -6.85
C GLU A 29 8.40 5.51 -5.91
N PHE A 30 7.92 4.39 -5.36
CA PHE A 30 6.88 4.40 -4.35
C PHE A 30 7.45 4.93 -3.03
N HIS A 31 7.02 6.12 -2.64
CA HIS A 31 7.25 6.66 -1.30
C HIS A 31 5.95 7.26 -0.79
N PHE A 32 5.37 6.63 0.24
CA PHE A 32 4.13 7.09 0.83
C PHE A 32 4.14 6.86 2.33
N ILE A 33 3.76 7.90 3.07
CA ILE A 33 3.48 7.79 4.49
C ILE A 33 1.97 7.81 4.62
N LEU A 34 1.39 6.62 4.86
CA LEU A 34 0.03 6.57 5.34
C LEU A 34 0.05 6.83 6.85
N ASP A 35 -0.50 7.96 7.27
CA ASP A 35 -0.87 8.13 8.67
C ASP A 35 -2.26 7.54 8.92
N VAL A 36 -2.51 7.10 10.15
CA VAL A 36 -3.65 6.26 10.56
C VAL A 36 -4.97 7.05 10.55
N SER A 37 -5.00 8.25 9.98
CA SER A 37 -6.21 9.03 9.67
C SER A 37 -7.19 8.31 8.74
N VAL A 38 -6.71 7.32 8.00
CA VAL A 38 -7.53 6.37 7.21
C VAL A 38 -8.33 5.42 8.10
N GLY A 39 -8.17 5.49 9.44
CA GLY A 39 -8.86 4.71 10.49
C GLY A 39 -10.40 4.69 10.44
N THR A 40 -11.00 5.39 9.48
CA THR A 40 -12.45 5.40 9.25
C THR A 40 -12.88 4.76 7.91
N THR A 41 -11.94 4.37 7.06
CA THR A 41 -12.21 3.82 5.73
C THR A 41 -12.48 2.32 5.79
N VAL A 42 -13.53 1.88 5.08
CA VAL A 42 -13.97 0.48 5.00
C VAL A 42 -13.26 -0.26 3.86
N SER A 43 -13.00 0.45 2.75
CA SER A 43 -12.34 -0.11 1.56
C SER A 43 -11.15 0.74 1.11
N LEU A 44 -9.98 0.13 0.98
CA LEU A 44 -8.76 0.77 0.49
C LEU A 44 -8.30 0.10 -0.80
N GLU A 45 -8.11 0.89 -1.85
CA GLU A 45 -7.39 0.47 -3.06
C GLU A 45 -6.10 1.26 -3.21
N LEU A 46 -5.00 0.56 -3.49
CA LEU A 46 -3.71 1.15 -3.80
C LEU A 46 -3.27 0.69 -5.19
N SER A 47 -2.90 1.63 -6.06
CA SER A 47 -2.57 1.34 -7.47
C SER A 47 -1.24 1.90 -7.93
N ASN A 48 -0.59 1.22 -8.89
CA ASN A 48 0.69 1.62 -9.50
C ASN A 48 1.88 1.59 -8.53
N ILE A 49 1.92 0.58 -7.65
CA ILE A 49 3.03 0.40 -6.71
C ILE A 49 4.19 -0.25 -7.45
N LYS A 50 5.37 0.38 -7.42
CA LYS A 50 6.60 -0.18 -8.01
C LYS A 50 7.73 -0.20 -6.98
N CYS A 51 8.25 -1.39 -6.72
CA CYS A 51 9.22 -1.67 -5.66
C CYS A 51 10.16 -2.82 -6.07
N VAL A 52 11.16 -2.49 -6.88
CA VAL A 52 11.99 -3.48 -7.60
C VAL A 52 13.50 -3.19 -7.50
N LEU A 53 13.88 -2.03 -6.96
CA LEU A 53 15.22 -1.48 -7.19
C LEU A 53 16.30 -2.06 -6.27
N ASP A 54 15.93 -2.76 -5.20
CA ASP A 54 16.86 -3.44 -4.31
C ASP A 54 16.27 -4.74 -3.72
N ASP A 55 17.10 -5.78 -3.56
CA ASP A 55 16.73 -7.04 -2.91
C ASP A 55 16.27 -6.86 -1.44
N ASN A 56 16.35 -5.63 -0.91
CA ASN A 56 15.87 -5.25 0.41
C ASN A 56 14.34 -5.17 0.51
N GLY A 57 13.60 -5.42 -0.57
CA GLY A 57 12.15 -5.56 -0.55
C GLY A 57 11.41 -4.22 -0.65
N CYS A 58 10.28 -4.08 0.05
CA CYS A 58 9.43 -2.90 -0.07
C CYS A 58 9.10 -2.25 1.29
N PRO A 59 10.09 -1.68 1.99
CA PRO A 59 9.96 -1.28 3.38
C PRO A 59 8.87 -0.23 3.62
N TYR A 60 8.70 0.72 2.69
CA TYR A 60 7.63 1.73 2.79
C TYR A 60 6.26 1.08 2.70
N PHE A 61 6.09 0.11 1.80
CA PHE A 61 4.81 -0.55 1.62
C PHE A 61 4.49 -1.50 2.78
N GLU A 62 5.48 -2.24 3.27
CA GLU A 62 5.35 -3.06 4.47
C GLU A 62 4.97 -2.23 5.70
N ASN A 63 5.58 -1.06 5.87
CA ASN A 63 5.22 -0.12 6.94
C ASN A 63 3.76 0.34 6.79
N VAL A 64 3.32 0.72 5.59
CA VAL A 64 1.91 1.07 5.32
C VAL A 64 0.97 -0.08 5.71
N LEU A 65 1.24 -1.30 5.24
CA LEU A 65 0.42 -2.48 5.57
C LEU A 65 0.38 -2.79 7.06
N SER A 66 1.52 -2.66 7.76
CA SER A 66 1.57 -2.85 9.21
C SER A 66 0.71 -1.83 9.97
N LYS A 67 0.62 -0.59 9.46
CA LYS A 67 -0.23 0.45 10.06
C LYS A 67 -1.72 0.19 9.79
N LEU A 68 -2.08 -0.46 8.68
CA LEU A 68 -3.46 -0.85 8.39
C LEU A 68 -4.02 -1.82 9.44
N GLN A 69 -3.17 -2.63 10.09
CA GLN A 69 -3.60 -3.50 11.19
C GLN A 69 -4.26 -2.74 12.35
N LYS A 70 -3.95 -1.45 12.52
CA LYS A 70 -4.54 -0.60 13.56
C LYS A 70 -5.93 -0.07 13.19
N ASN A 71 -6.34 -0.19 11.93
CA ASN A 71 -7.66 0.24 11.47
C ASN A 71 -8.68 -0.90 11.64
N SER A 72 -9.48 -0.84 12.70
CA SER A 72 -10.50 -1.85 12.99
C SER A 72 -11.69 -1.85 12.01
N ARG A 73 -11.86 -0.82 11.18
CA ARG A 73 -12.97 -0.70 10.23
C ARG A 73 -12.62 -1.16 8.81
N LEU A 74 -11.35 -1.34 8.51
CA LEU A 74 -10.90 -1.76 7.18
C LEU A 74 -11.24 -3.23 6.95
N SER A 75 -12.18 -3.50 6.06
CA SER A 75 -12.57 -4.86 5.68
C SER A 75 -12.22 -5.20 4.24
N ASN A 76 -11.99 -4.22 3.36
CA ASN A 76 -11.64 -4.45 1.97
C ASN A 76 -10.27 -3.83 1.65
N LEU A 77 -9.37 -4.62 1.08
CA LEU A 77 -8.09 -4.16 0.55
C LEU A 77 -7.94 -4.63 -0.90
N THR A 78 -7.64 -3.71 -1.80
CA THR A 78 -7.31 -4.01 -3.20
C THR A 78 -5.92 -3.48 -3.53
N LEU A 79 -5.09 -4.34 -4.10
CA LEU A 79 -3.81 -3.98 -4.69
C LEU A 79 -3.90 -4.17 -6.19
N ASN A 80 -3.66 -3.11 -6.95
CA ASN A 80 -3.83 -3.11 -8.40
C ASN A 80 -2.58 -2.54 -9.08
N ASN A 81 -2.20 -3.13 -10.22
CA ASN A 81 -1.04 -2.73 -11.00
C ASN A 81 0.23 -2.58 -10.14
N ILE A 82 0.68 -3.70 -9.56
CA ILE A 82 1.85 -3.73 -8.68
C ILE A 82 3.03 -4.43 -9.36
N GLU A 83 4.22 -3.86 -9.21
CA GLU A 83 5.48 -4.40 -9.71
C GLU A 83 6.47 -4.56 -8.54
N ILE A 84 6.66 -5.78 -8.05
CA ILE A 84 7.39 -6.08 -6.80
C ILE A 84 8.23 -7.37 -6.88
N THR A 85 9.05 -7.65 -5.86
CA THR A 85 9.79 -8.92 -5.74
C THR A 85 8.93 -10.06 -5.18
N TRP A 86 9.36 -11.31 -5.38
CA TRP A 86 8.75 -12.48 -4.75
C TRP A 86 8.72 -12.41 -3.23
N ASN A 87 9.84 -12.03 -2.60
CA ASN A 87 9.94 -11.89 -1.15
C ASN A 87 8.92 -10.87 -0.62
N SER A 88 8.82 -9.70 -1.26
CA SER A 88 7.82 -8.70 -0.90
C SER A 88 6.40 -9.22 -1.07
N PHE A 89 6.10 -9.97 -2.14
CA PHE A 89 4.78 -10.56 -2.35
C PHE A 89 4.37 -11.47 -1.19
N PHE A 90 5.24 -12.38 -0.74
CA PHE A 90 4.94 -13.24 0.41
C PHE A 90 4.80 -12.45 1.72
N THR A 91 5.66 -11.46 1.95
CA THR A 91 5.54 -10.58 3.12
C THR A 91 4.21 -9.85 3.15
N ILE A 92 3.74 -9.33 2.01
CA ILE A 92 2.43 -8.68 1.89
C ILE A 92 1.32 -9.65 2.26
N LEU A 93 1.32 -10.87 1.69
CA LEU A 93 0.32 -11.89 2.03
C LEU A 93 0.32 -12.21 3.52
N GLN A 94 1.49 -12.38 4.14
CA GLN A 94 1.63 -12.67 5.57
C GLN A 94 1.13 -11.51 6.45
N LEU A 95 1.40 -10.26 6.07
CA LEU A 95 0.95 -9.08 6.79
C LEU A 95 -0.57 -8.94 6.72
N VAL A 96 -1.16 -9.10 5.53
CA VAL A 96 -2.61 -9.01 5.33
C VAL A 96 -3.33 -10.17 6.03
N TRP A 97 -2.77 -11.38 6.02
CA TRP A 97 -3.34 -12.54 6.71
C TRP A 97 -3.55 -12.34 8.21
N ARG A 98 -2.74 -11.47 8.84
CA ARG A 98 -2.81 -11.15 10.28
C ARG A 98 -3.74 -9.97 10.60
N THR A 99 -4.44 -9.43 9.61
CA THR A 99 -5.37 -8.29 9.77
C THR A 99 -6.82 -8.77 9.88
N ASN A 100 -7.74 -7.83 10.13
CA ASN A 100 -9.19 -8.06 10.09
C ASN A 100 -9.80 -7.84 8.69
N ILE A 101 -8.98 -7.84 7.63
CA ILE A 101 -9.47 -7.67 6.25
C ILE A 101 -10.30 -8.90 5.86
N GLU A 102 -11.53 -8.67 5.43
CA GLU A 102 -12.48 -9.70 4.99
C GLU A 102 -12.33 -10.01 3.50
N TYR A 103 -12.04 -9.00 2.69
CA TYR A 103 -11.93 -9.08 1.24
C TYR A 103 -10.58 -8.53 0.79
N PHE A 104 -9.71 -9.44 0.34
CA PHE A 104 -8.41 -9.07 -0.21
C PHE A 104 -8.35 -9.41 -1.69
N SER A 105 -8.15 -8.39 -2.53
CA SER A 105 -8.03 -8.52 -3.98
C SER A 105 -6.66 -8.07 -4.44
N ILE A 106 -6.06 -8.82 -5.37
CA ILE A 106 -4.81 -8.45 -6.03
C ILE A 106 -5.01 -8.62 -7.53
N SER A 107 -4.69 -7.59 -8.31
CA SER A 107 -4.84 -7.57 -9.76
C SER A 107 -3.64 -6.93 -10.44
N ASN A 108 -3.38 -7.33 -11.68
CA ASN A 108 -2.32 -6.77 -12.52
C ASN A 108 -0.93 -6.79 -11.85
N VAL A 109 -0.49 -7.98 -11.41
CA VAL A 109 0.79 -8.17 -10.72
C VAL A 109 1.90 -8.47 -11.70
N LYS A 110 3.05 -7.81 -11.55
CA LYS A 110 4.31 -8.18 -12.17
C LYS A 110 5.34 -8.50 -11.08
N LEU A 111 5.75 -9.77 -11.00
CA LEU A 111 6.76 -10.23 -10.06
C LEU A 111 8.15 -10.21 -10.70
N GLN A 112 9.16 -9.86 -9.92
CA GLN A 112 10.57 -9.85 -10.32
C GLN A 112 11.46 -10.55 -9.30
N GLY A 113 12.68 -10.88 -9.72
CA GLY A 113 13.62 -11.65 -8.92
C GLY A 113 13.32 -13.15 -8.92
N TYR A 114 14.04 -13.89 -8.07
CA TYR A 114 13.90 -15.33 -7.89
C TYR A 114 13.18 -15.64 -6.58
N LEU A 115 12.49 -16.78 -6.53
CA LEU A 115 12.14 -17.41 -5.27
C LEU A 115 13.39 -18.12 -4.76
N ASP A 116 13.88 -17.73 -3.60
CA ASP A 116 14.91 -18.50 -2.88
C ASP A 116 14.30 -19.75 -2.21
#